data_AF-A0A2N9M680-F1
#
_entry.id   AF-A0A2N9M680-F1
#
_cell.length_a   1.000
_cell.length_b   1.000
_cell.length_c   1.000
_cell.angle_alpha   90.00
_cell.angle_beta   90.00
_cell.angle_gamma   90.00
#
_symmetry.space_group_name_H-M   'P 1'
#
loop_
_entity.id
_entity.type
_entity.pdbx_description
1 polymer ?
#
loop_
_entity_poly.entity_id
_entity_poly.type
_entity_poly.pdbx_seq_one_letter_code
_entity_poly.pdbx_strand_id
1 'polypeptide(L)'
;MTEWYGGQARQKLILRADAFTRARKGDPAAIPALREILSDASGGPWIRANAAGYLGSFPNDPSAYEAELHAFSDPEPLVRATAAAAIRPRAAQREALAPQLVSLLKDPLRTVRMTAGIALVAMGVKPFPGEDGALFEQAKQLYRARAKLNADDANQQLAAGRFFLLAGDFAGAAAAFRATMKLDPAIAAQYLLARSLAAKGDLPEARQILTAIPRDDSQYGPAQQLLAEVEAKNLGRGADAQAQAQFLDGQVLYQSQNYGAALKNFEEALQLSPQAEWAAKAQVYRAICLEKLARTEAEAAMQALSAKPEARQDVDLQLALVELLSETGRAEDARRRVEALIAVVPNAPMAHFWRAKVLLQLNRPAEAAAAAEESIRLQAQLPQAHNLLIRIYQMLGRTKEAALQAEWLRDYQRRTQSH
;
A
#
# COMPACT_ATOMS: atom_id res chain seq x y z
N MET A 1 15.83 78.19 1.05
CA MET A 1 15.95 77.17 2.11
C MET A 1 15.74 75.80 1.48
N THR A 2 16.76 75.30 0.78
CA THR A 2 16.70 74.11 -0.08
C THR A 2 17.91 73.20 0.15
N GLU A 3 18.32 73.03 1.40
CA GLU A 3 19.41 72.11 1.76
C GLU A 3 19.11 71.45 3.11
N TRP A 4 18.23 70.44 3.12
CA TRP A 4 18.12 69.51 4.26
C TRP A 4 17.40 68.19 3.90
N TYR A 5 17.61 67.67 2.69
CA TYR A 5 17.27 66.28 2.39
C TYR A 5 18.51 65.42 2.56
N GLY A 6 18.51 64.54 3.57
CA GLY A 6 19.52 63.48 3.69
C GLY A 6 19.54 62.66 2.41
N GLY A 7 20.58 62.87 1.58
CA GLY A 7 20.63 62.50 0.17
C GLY A 7 20.46 61.00 -0.05
N GLN A 8 19.45 60.64 -0.85
CA GLN A 8 19.17 59.34 -1.50
C GLN A 8 19.30 58.04 -0.67
N ALA A 9 20.41 57.78 0.01
CA ALA A 9 20.63 56.62 0.89
C ALA A 9 19.64 56.55 2.04
N ARG A 10 19.34 57.68 2.71
CA ARG A 10 18.34 57.73 3.80
C ARG A 10 16.93 57.48 3.28
N GLN A 11 16.61 57.98 2.09
CA GLN A 11 15.34 57.76 1.42
C GLN A 11 15.18 56.28 0.99
N LYS A 12 16.22 55.65 0.46
CA LYS A 12 16.24 54.20 0.16
C LYS A 12 16.00 53.34 1.40
N LEU A 13 16.59 53.70 2.54
CA LEU A 13 16.38 52.98 3.80
C LEU A 13 14.93 53.11 4.31
N ILE A 14 14.34 54.31 4.21
CA ILE A 14 12.95 54.55 4.61
C ILE A 14 11.98 53.77 3.71
N LEU A 15 12.19 53.78 2.39
CA LEU A 15 11.36 53.03 1.44
C LEU A 15 11.43 51.51 1.68
N ARG A 16 12.63 50.99 1.97
CA ARG A 16 12.82 49.56 2.34
C ARG A 16 12.09 49.20 3.63
N ALA A 17 12.20 50.04 4.66
CA ALA A 17 11.54 49.83 5.94
C ALA A 17 10.00 49.85 5.81
N ASP A 18 9.46 50.78 5.00
CA ASP A 18 8.02 50.86 4.71
C ASP A 18 7.53 49.62 3.96
N ALA A 19 8.26 49.17 2.93
CA ALA A 19 7.93 47.97 2.17
C ALA A 19 7.78 46.73 3.07
N PHE A 20 8.75 46.44 3.93
CA PHE A 20 8.68 45.30 4.84
C PHE A 20 7.61 45.45 5.93
N THR A 21 7.37 46.68 6.40
CA THR A 21 6.34 46.95 7.41
C THR A 21 4.94 46.71 6.84
N ARG A 22 4.68 47.16 5.61
CA ARG A 22 3.44 46.89 4.88
C ARG A 22 3.28 45.40 4.58
N ALA A 23 4.34 44.75 4.12
CA ALA A 23 4.34 43.32 3.84
C ALA A 23 3.96 42.48 5.07
N ARG A 24 4.50 42.82 6.24
CA ARG A 24 4.16 42.17 7.51
C ARG A 24 2.68 42.32 7.90
N LYS A 25 2.02 43.39 7.45
CA LYS A 25 0.58 43.62 7.63
C LYS A 25 -0.27 42.95 6.55
N GLY A 26 0.34 42.28 5.57
CA GLY A 26 -0.35 41.69 4.42
C GLY A 26 -0.89 42.72 3.44
N ASP A 27 -0.33 43.94 3.41
CA ASP A 27 -0.74 45.00 2.49
C ASP A 27 -0.13 44.79 1.09
N PRO A 28 -0.94 44.52 0.04
CA PRO A 28 -0.45 44.30 -1.32
C PRO A 28 0.30 45.50 -1.92
N ALA A 29 0.12 46.72 -1.36
CA ALA A 29 0.90 47.89 -1.79
C ALA A 29 2.41 47.74 -1.55
N ALA A 30 2.84 46.74 -0.75
CA ALA A 30 4.24 46.39 -0.59
C ALA A 30 4.86 45.74 -1.83
N ILE A 31 4.07 45.07 -2.67
CA ILE A 31 4.55 44.18 -3.74
C ILE A 31 5.49 44.89 -4.73
N PRO A 32 5.17 46.09 -5.27
CA PRO A 32 6.08 46.76 -6.20
C PRO A 32 7.45 47.05 -5.60
N ALA A 33 7.49 47.52 -4.35
CA ALA A 33 8.75 47.82 -3.66
C ALA A 33 9.54 46.56 -3.31
N LEU A 34 8.87 45.48 -2.91
CA LEU A 34 9.53 44.19 -2.67
C LEU A 34 10.14 43.60 -3.96
N ARG A 35 9.44 43.73 -5.09
CA ARG A 35 9.95 43.29 -6.40
C ARG A 35 11.20 44.08 -6.81
N GLU A 36 11.19 45.39 -6.61
CA GLU A 36 12.36 46.25 -6.86
C GLU A 36 13.54 45.87 -5.96
N ILE A 37 13.28 45.62 -4.67
CA ILE A 37 14.33 45.17 -3.73
C ILE A 37 14.91 43.82 -4.14
N LEU A 38 14.07 42.89 -4.62
CA LEU A 38 14.49 41.56 -5.05
C LEU A 38 15.33 41.61 -6.34
N SER A 39 15.00 42.48 -7.30
CA SER A 39 15.74 42.61 -8.55
C SER A 39 16.97 43.53 -8.48
N ASP A 40 17.13 44.31 -7.41
CA ASP A 40 18.29 45.18 -7.18
C ASP A 40 19.56 44.36 -6.89
N ALA A 41 20.31 44.03 -7.95
CA ALA A 41 21.58 43.30 -7.87
C ALA A 41 22.65 44.03 -7.03
N SER A 42 22.53 45.35 -6.82
CA SER A 42 23.42 46.11 -5.94
C SER A 42 23.07 45.94 -4.45
N GLY A 43 21.88 45.44 -4.14
CA GLY A 43 21.43 45.12 -2.80
C GLY A 43 22.07 43.83 -2.26
N GLY A 44 22.35 43.80 -0.96
CA GLY A 44 22.93 42.63 -0.30
C GLY A 44 21.98 41.41 -0.30
N PRO A 45 22.51 40.17 -0.36
CA PRO A 45 21.72 38.93 -0.51
C PRO A 45 20.62 38.76 0.54
N TRP A 46 20.89 39.16 1.79
CA TRP A 46 19.92 39.07 2.87
C TRP A 46 18.66 39.90 2.64
N ILE A 47 18.82 41.12 2.12
CA ILE A 47 17.69 42.02 1.88
C ILE A 47 16.84 41.50 0.72
N ARG A 48 17.49 41.04 -0.36
CA ARG A 48 16.81 40.43 -1.51
C ARG A 48 16.07 39.15 -1.09
N ALA A 49 16.73 38.28 -0.33
CA ALA A 49 16.10 37.05 0.18
C ALA A 49 14.91 37.37 1.09
N ASN A 50 15.01 38.38 1.95
CA ASN A 50 13.89 38.81 2.78
C ASN A 50 12.71 39.32 1.93
N ALA A 51 12.99 40.06 0.85
CA ALA A 51 11.97 40.49 -0.10
C ALA A 51 11.28 39.31 -0.80
N ALA A 52 12.04 38.31 -1.27
CA ALA A 52 11.48 37.06 -1.79
C ALA A 52 10.58 36.36 -0.76
N GLY A 53 11.02 36.27 0.50
CA GLY A 53 10.25 35.67 1.59
C GLY A 53 8.90 36.35 1.84
N TYR A 54 8.87 37.68 1.82
CA TYR A 54 7.65 38.45 1.97
C TYR A 54 6.74 38.37 0.74
N LEU A 55 7.29 38.29 -0.47
CA LEU A 55 6.49 38.13 -1.70
C LEU A 55 5.65 36.85 -1.69
N GLY A 56 6.18 35.75 -1.13
CA GLY A 56 5.42 34.50 -0.97
C GLY A 56 4.19 34.59 -0.07
N SER A 57 4.02 35.69 0.68
CA SER A 57 2.79 35.99 1.44
C SER A 57 1.64 36.53 0.56
N PHE A 58 1.91 36.77 -0.73
CA PHE A 58 0.96 37.31 -1.71
C PHE A 58 0.72 36.34 -2.88
N PRO A 59 0.31 35.07 -2.63
CA PRO A 59 0.19 34.04 -3.68
C PRO A 59 -0.86 34.33 -4.76
N ASN A 60 -1.76 35.28 -4.49
CA ASN A 60 -2.82 35.67 -5.41
C ASN A 60 -2.37 36.77 -6.39
N ASP A 61 -1.24 37.43 -6.13
CA ASP A 61 -0.71 38.47 -7.01
C ASP A 61 0.20 37.85 -8.08
N PRO A 62 -0.11 37.98 -9.38
CA PRO A 62 0.70 37.40 -10.44
C PRO A 62 2.14 37.92 -10.47
N SER A 63 2.33 39.21 -10.13
CA SER A 63 3.63 39.85 -10.21
C SER A 63 4.55 39.46 -9.06
N ALA A 64 3.98 39.15 -7.88
CA ALA A 64 4.72 38.56 -6.77
C ALA A 64 5.18 37.14 -7.12
N TYR A 65 4.28 36.32 -7.66
CA TYR A 65 4.59 34.95 -8.08
C TYR A 65 5.68 34.91 -9.18
N GLU A 66 5.58 35.76 -10.20
CA GLU A 66 6.60 35.86 -11.26
C GLU A 66 7.97 36.28 -10.72
N ALA A 67 8.00 37.20 -9.74
CA ALA A 67 9.24 37.63 -9.12
C ALA A 67 9.89 36.50 -8.30
N GLU A 68 9.11 35.68 -7.58
CA GLU A 68 9.62 34.49 -6.90
C GLU A 68 10.17 33.45 -7.88
N LEU A 69 9.50 33.20 -9.01
CA LEU A 69 10.00 32.31 -10.05
C LEU A 69 11.34 32.79 -10.62
N HIS A 70 11.44 34.09 -10.90
CA HIS A 70 12.69 34.65 -11.41
C HIS A 70 13.85 34.50 -10.41
N ALA A 71 13.56 34.63 -9.11
CA ALA A 71 14.54 34.47 -8.03
C ALA A 71 15.12 33.05 -7.92
N PHE A 72 14.55 32.03 -8.58
CA PHE A 72 15.16 30.69 -8.67
C PHE A 72 16.47 30.68 -9.45
N SER A 73 16.74 31.71 -10.26
CA SER A 73 18.00 31.86 -11.01
C SER A 73 18.92 32.93 -10.41
N ASP A 74 18.61 33.48 -9.23
CA ASP A 74 19.45 34.49 -8.58
C ASP A 74 20.86 33.91 -8.30
N PRO A 75 21.95 34.68 -8.53
CA PRO A 75 23.31 34.21 -8.28
C PRO A 75 23.54 33.78 -6.82
N GLU A 76 22.83 34.40 -5.86
CA GLU A 76 22.99 34.15 -4.44
C GLU A 76 22.11 32.98 -3.96
N PRO A 77 22.71 31.90 -3.43
CA PRO A 77 21.95 30.71 -3.00
C PRO A 77 20.91 31.00 -1.92
N LEU A 78 21.15 32.02 -1.08
CA LEU A 78 20.20 32.43 -0.05
C LEU A 78 18.88 32.93 -0.66
N VAL A 79 18.95 33.68 -1.78
CA VAL A 79 17.77 34.20 -2.47
C VAL A 79 16.99 33.05 -3.11
N ARG A 80 17.69 32.14 -3.82
CA ARG A 80 17.08 30.95 -4.43
C ARG A 80 16.38 30.08 -3.38
N ALA A 81 17.05 29.79 -2.27
CA ALA A 81 16.50 28.96 -1.20
C ALA A 81 15.27 29.60 -0.54
N THR A 82 15.32 30.92 -0.28
CA THR A 82 14.18 31.62 0.32
C THR A 82 12.99 31.70 -0.64
N ALA A 83 13.22 32.00 -1.93
CA ALA A 83 12.16 31.99 -2.93
C ALA A 83 11.50 30.60 -3.04
N ALA A 84 12.29 29.53 -3.11
CA ALA A 84 11.76 28.17 -3.14
C ALA A 84 10.96 27.81 -1.87
N ALA A 85 11.39 28.29 -0.70
CA ALA A 85 10.69 28.04 0.57
C ALA A 85 9.41 28.89 0.73
N ALA A 86 9.38 30.08 0.14
CA ALA A 86 8.31 31.07 0.28
C ALA A 86 7.18 30.86 -0.73
N ILE A 87 7.48 30.31 -1.91
CA ILE A 87 6.50 30.19 -3.00
C ILE A 87 5.28 29.36 -2.58
N ARG A 88 4.09 29.88 -2.88
CA ARG A 88 2.79 29.25 -2.59
C ARG A 88 1.94 29.20 -3.85
N PRO A 89 2.09 28.17 -4.71
CA PRO A 89 1.37 28.10 -5.99
C PRO A 89 -0.12 27.83 -5.80
N ARG A 90 -0.94 28.47 -6.64
CA ARG A 90 -2.34 28.06 -6.85
C ARG A 90 -2.40 26.71 -7.54
N ALA A 91 -3.55 26.03 -7.47
CA ALA A 91 -3.75 24.72 -8.08
C ALA A 91 -3.33 24.68 -9.57
N ALA A 92 -3.73 25.69 -10.35
CA ALA A 92 -3.38 25.81 -11.77
C ALA A 92 -1.88 26.06 -12.05
N GLN A 93 -1.12 26.52 -11.06
CA GLN A 93 0.32 26.81 -11.20
C GLN A 93 1.21 25.62 -10.83
N ARG A 94 0.67 24.61 -10.13
CA ARG A 94 1.46 23.50 -9.59
C ARG A 94 2.17 22.70 -10.68
N GLU A 95 1.49 22.43 -11.78
CA GLU A 95 2.04 21.65 -12.89
C GLU A 95 3.23 22.37 -13.55
N ALA A 96 3.10 23.68 -13.79
CA ALA A 96 4.16 24.50 -14.38
C ALA A 96 5.33 24.80 -13.42
N LEU A 97 5.08 24.80 -12.11
CA LEU A 97 6.12 25.05 -11.09
C LEU A 97 6.98 23.80 -10.83
N ALA A 98 6.42 22.59 -10.94
CA ALA A 98 7.12 21.37 -10.57
C ALA A 98 8.48 21.19 -11.29
N PRO A 99 8.59 21.35 -12.63
CA PRO A 99 9.88 21.23 -13.32
C PRO A 99 10.92 22.27 -12.87
N GLN A 100 10.48 23.47 -12.49
CA GLN A 100 11.37 24.54 -12.03
C GLN A 100 11.97 24.21 -10.66
N LEU A 101 11.16 23.68 -9.74
CA LEU A 101 11.65 23.18 -8.46
C LEU A 101 12.53 21.94 -8.61
N VAL A 102 12.24 21.06 -9.57
CA VAL A 102 13.10 19.91 -9.89
C VAL A 102 14.48 20.35 -10.35
N SER A 103 14.57 21.41 -11.16
CA SER A 103 15.87 21.99 -11.55
C SER A 103 16.69 22.42 -10.34
N LEU A 104 16.06 23.01 -9.32
CA LEU A 104 16.72 23.40 -8.07
C LEU A 104 17.23 22.22 -7.23
N LEU A 105 16.77 20.98 -7.48
CA LEU A 105 17.33 19.79 -6.84
C LEU A 105 18.76 19.48 -7.33
N LYS A 106 19.19 20.07 -8.46
CA LYS A 106 20.54 19.97 -9.02
C LYS A 106 21.46 21.11 -8.54
N ASP A 107 20.96 22.02 -7.70
CA ASP A 107 21.73 23.15 -7.21
C ASP A 107 22.96 22.70 -6.40
N PRO A 108 24.14 23.34 -6.58
CA PRO A 108 25.34 22.96 -5.84
C PRO A 108 25.16 23.03 -4.32
N LEU A 109 24.34 23.95 -3.82
CA LEU A 109 24.15 24.17 -2.39
C LEU A 109 23.06 23.27 -1.81
N ARG A 110 23.39 22.60 -0.70
CA ARG A 110 22.47 21.69 0.02
C ARG A 110 21.19 22.39 0.47
N THR A 111 21.29 23.64 0.91
CA THR A 111 20.13 24.40 1.40
C THR A 111 19.09 24.61 0.30
N VAL A 112 19.51 24.96 -0.92
CA VAL A 112 18.61 25.18 -2.06
C VAL A 112 17.91 23.88 -2.45
N ARG A 113 18.65 22.77 -2.54
CA ARG A 113 18.10 21.44 -2.82
C ARG A 113 17.06 21.02 -1.79
N MET A 114 17.36 21.23 -0.50
CA MET A 114 16.43 20.93 0.59
C MET A 114 15.15 21.78 0.50
N THR A 115 15.25 23.09 0.28
CA THR A 115 14.07 23.97 0.18
C THR A 115 13.20 23.66 -1.03
N ALA A 116 13.82 23.30 -2.17
CA ALA A 116 13.11 22.80 -3.33
C ALA A 116 12.36 21.49 -3.02
N GLY A 117 13.00 20.56 -2.30
CA GLY A 117 12.36 19.33 -1.82
C GLY A 117 11.17 19.60 -0.88
N ILE A 118 11.28 20.57 0.03
CA ILE A 118 10.16 21.00 0.90
C ILE A 118 8.99 21.50 0.07
N ALA A 119 9.25 22.37 -0.92
CA ALA A 119 8.21 22.92 -1.78
C ALA A 119 7.50 21.83 -2.61
N LEU A 120 8.26 20.89 -3.18
CA LEU A 120 7.73 19.75 -3.93
C LEU A 120 6.86 18.83 -3.05
N VAL A 121 7.28 18.55 -1.81
CA VAL A 121 6.48 17.80 -0.84
C VAL A 121 5.18 18.56 -0.50
N ALA A 122 5.27 19.87 -0.24
CA ALA A 122 4.11 20.69 0.07
C ALA A 122 3.09 20.77 -1.07
N MET A 123 3.55 20.69 -2.32
CA MET A 123 2.70 20.64 -3.51
C MET A 123 2.02 19.28 -3.72
N GLY A 124 2.48 18.23 -3.02
CA GLY A 124 1.99 16.86 -3.20
C GLY A 124 2.40 16.26 -4.55
N VAL A 125 3.56 16.66 -5.09
CA VAL A 125 4.03 16.13 -6.38
C VAL A 125 4.37 14.65 -6.24
N LYS A 126 3.87 13.83 -7.18
CA LYS A 126 4.13 12.39 -7.21
C LYS A 126 5.62 12.12 -7.49
N PRO A 127 6.16 10.95 -7.10
CA PRO A 127 7.54 10.58 -7.38
C PRO A 127 7.89 10.75 -8.88
N PHE A 128 9.03 11.37 -9.16
CA PHE A 128 9.56 11.47 -10.51
C PHE A 128 10.30 10.18 -10.90
N PRO A 129 10.21 9.71 -12.16
CA PRO A 129 11.06 8.62 -12.61
C PRO A 129 12.51 9.08 -12.79
N GLY A 130 13.45 8.13 -12.74
CA GLY A 130 14.86 8.38 -13.09
C GLY A 130 15.63 9.27 -12.11
N GLU A 131 16.55 10.07 -12.64
CA GLU A 131 17.49 10.89 -11.87
C GLU A 131 16.78 11.94 -11.00
N ASP A 132 15.75 12.60 -11.53
CA ASP A 132 15.00 13.63 -10.81
C ASP A 132 14.29 13.04 -9.57
N GLY A 133 13.85 11.78 -9.66
CA GLY A 133 13.30 11.04 -8.51
C GLY A 133 14.35 10.78 -7.43
N ALA A 134 15.55 10.36 -7.83
CA ALA A 134 16.66 10.14 -6.90
C ALA A 134 17.08 11.45 -6.21
N LEU A 135 17.15 12.56 -6.94
CA LEU A 135 17.44 13.88 -6.40
C LEU A 135 16.36 14.35 -5.42
N PHE A 136 15.09 14.07 -5.71
CA PHE A 136 13.98 14.39 -4.80
C PHE A 136 14.05 13.58 -3.50
N GLU A 137 14.36 12.29 -3.58
CA GLU A 137 14.61 11.47 -2.39
C GLU A 137 15.80 11.99 -1.58
N GLN A 138 16.90 12.39 -2.23
CA GLN A 138 18.04 13.01 -1.55
C GLN A 138 17.64 14.30 -0.81
N ALA A 139 16.82 15.16 -1.41
CA ALA A 139 16.32 16.37 -0.75
C ALA A 139 15.46 16.05 0.49
N LYS A 140 14.65 14.99 0.45
CA LYS A 140 13.92 14.51 1.64
C LYS A 140 14.87 14.00 2.72
N GLN A 141 15.97 13.34 2.35
CA GLN A 141 17.00 12.93 3.31
C GLN A 141 17.73 14.13 3.93
N LEU A 142 18.00 15.19 3.16
CA LEU A 142 18.56 16.43 3.69
C LEU A 142 17.64 17.06 4.75
N TYR A 143 16.32 17.07 4.49
CA TYR A 143 15.35 17.55 5.48
C TYR A 143 15.34 16.68 6.74
N ARG A 144 15.36 15.34 6.60
CA ARG A 144 15.46 14.42 7.74
C ARG A 144 16.71 14.68 8.59
N ALA A 145 17.85 14.91 7.95
CA ALA A 145 19.09 15.25 8.64
C ALA A 145 18.97 16.56 9.42
N ARG A 146 18.37 17.60 8.81
CA ARG A 146 18.08 18.88 9.49
C ARG A 146 17.13 18.69 10.69
N ALA A 147 16.05 17.94 10.52
CA ALA A 147 15.06 17.71 11.58
C ALA A 147 15.66 17.02 12.81
N LYS A 148 16.68 16.16 12.62
CA LYS A 148 17.43 15.53 13.73
C LYS A 148 18.27 16.54 14.53
N LEU A 149 18.81 17.57 13.88
CA LEU A 149 19.60 18.60 14.56
C LEU A 149 18.74 19.52 15.44
N ASN A 150 17.45 19.64 15.10
CA ASN A 150 16.47 20.47 15.81
C ASN A 150 15.49 19.59 16.61
N ALA A 151 15.98 18.49 17.19
CA ALA A 151 15.15 17.49 17.88
C ALA A 151 14.54 17.97 19.20
N ASP A 152 15.08 19.06 19.74
CA ASP A 152 14.78 19.66 21.03
C ASP A 152 13.82 20.86 20.96
N ASP A 153 13.44 21.31 19.76
CA ASP A 153 12.47 22.40 19.55
C ASP A 153 11.11 21.86 19.11
N ALA A 154 10.07 22.14 19.89
CA ALA A 154 8.71 21.64 19.65
C ALA A 154 8.09 22.10 18.32
N ASN A 155 8.35 23.35 17.91
CA ASN A 155 7.86 23.92 16.66
C ASN A 155 8.61 23.33 15.46
N GLN A 156 9.91 23.08 15.60
CA GLN A 156 10.69 22.37 14.57
C GLN A 156 10.22 20.93 14.43
N GLN A 157 9.91 20.24 15.53
CA GLN A 157 9.30 18.91 15.49
C GLN A 157 7.91 18.93 14.83
N LEU A 158 7.10 19.96 15.10
CA LEU A 158 5.78 20.10 14.48
C LEU A 158 5.91 20.28 12.95
N ALA A 159 6.85 21.12 12.53
CA ALA A 159 7.16 21.32 11.12
C ALA A 159 7.67 20.02 10.47
N ALA A 160 8.54 19.29 11.16
CA ALA A 160 9.05 18.01 10.69
C ALA A 160 7.95 16.96 10.53
N GLY A 161 7.04 16.86 11.50
CA GLY A 161 5.89 15.96 11.43
C GLY A 161 5.00 16.26 10.22
N ARG A 162 4.72 17.54 9.95
CA ARG A 162 3.95 17.97 8.77
C ARG A 162 4.65 17.61 7.48
N PHE A 163 5.96 17.83 7.39
CA PHE A 163 6.75 17.45 6.22
C PHE A 163 6.70 15.93 6.00
N PHE A 164 6.94 15.12 7.04
CA PHE A 164 6.91 13.67 6.93
C PHE A 164 5.52 13.14 6.55
N LEU A 165 4.46 13.72 7.10
CA LEU A 165 3.09 13.35 6.76
C LEU A 165 2.81 13.56 5.27
N LEU A 166 3.21 14.72 4.72
CA LEU A 166 3.04 15.03 3.30
C LEU A 166 3.99 14.21 2.40
N ALA A 167 5.17 13.87 2.89
CA ALA A 167 6.14 13.04 2.19
C ALA A 167 5.78 11.53 2.19
N GLY A 168 4.71 11.13 2.87
CA GLY A 168 4.29 9.72 3.02
C GLY A 168 5.07 8.93 4.06
N ASP A 169 5.94 9.57 4.84
CA ASP A 169 6.65 8.97 5.96
C ASP A 169 5.79 9.03 7.22
N PHE A 170 4.73 8.22 7.25
CA PHE A 170 3.75 8.24 8.33
C PHE A 170 4.34 7.84 9.69
N ALA A 171 5.35 6.96 9.70
CA ALA A 171 6.04 6.58 10.92
C ALA A 171 6.89 7.73 11.48
N GLY A 172 7.69 8.39 10.62
CA GLY A 172 8.45 9.58 11.00
C GLY A 172 7.54 10.73 11.45
N ALA A 173 6.41 10.92 10.77
CA ALA A 173 5.40 11.92 11.14
C ALA A 173 4.84 11.69 12.54
N ALA A 174 4.39 10.46 12.83
CA ALA A 174 3.88 10.09 14.15
C ALA A 174 4.95 10.29 15.23
N ALA A 175 6.21 9.92 14.98
CA ALA A 175 7.29 10.13 15.93
C ALA A 175 7.53 11.63 16.22
N ALA A 176 7.56 12.47 15.18
CA ALA A 176 7.75 13.90 15.32
C ALA A 176 6.58 14.58 16.06
N PHE A 177 5.32 14.22 15.77
CA PHE A 177 4.17 14.77 16.50
C PHE A 177 4.13 14.35 17.97
N ARG A 178 4.53 13.11 18.29
CA ARG A 178 4.74 12.69 19.69
C ARG A 178 5.82 13.52 20.37
N ALA A 179 6.94 13.77 19.67
CA ALA A 179 8.02 14.60 20.19
C ALA A 179 7.56 16.05 20.43
N THR A 180 6.80 16.64 19.50
CA THR A 180 6.18 17.96 19.68
C THR A 180 5.39 18.04 20.98
N MET A 181 4.45 17.12 21.19
CA MET A 181 3.59 17.13 22.38
C MET A 181 4.35 16.80 23.68
N LYS A 182 5.47 16.08 23.57
CA LYS A 182 6.36 15.81 24.71
C LYS A 182 7.15 17.06 25.11
N LEU A 183 7.63 17.82 24.13
CA LEU A 183 8.41 19.03 24.36
C LEU A 183 7.53 20.21 24.79
N ASP A 184 6.36 20.36 24.18
CA ASP A 184 5.37 21.37 24.52
C ASP A 184 3.95 20.78 24.44
N PRO A 185 3.36 20.42 25.59
CA PRO A 185 1.99 19.90 25.66
C PRO A 185 0.91 20.89 25.20
N ALA A 186 1.20 22.20 25.11
CA ALA A 186 0.24 23.19 24.64
C ALA A 186 0.08 23.19 23.11
N ILE A 187 1.04 22.61 22.37
CA ILE A 187 0.95 22.51 20.92
C ILE A 187 0.00 21.38 20.54
N ALA A 188 -1.12 21.76 19.92
CA ALA A 188 -2.15 20.84 19.48
C ALA A 188 -1.68 20.02 18.25
N ALA A 189 -1.18 18.81 18.48
CA ALA A 189 -0.72 17.89 17.43
C ALA A 189 -1.40 16.52 17.46
N GLN A 190 -2.39 16.32 18.34
CA GLN A 190 -3.11 15.05 18.53
C GLN A 190 -3.80 14.57 17.25
N TYR A 191 -4.52 15.46 16.55
CA TYR A 191 -5.19 15.12 15.29
C TYR A 191 -4.18 14.69 14.22
N LEU A 192 -3.06 15.42 14.09
CA LEU A 192 -2.03 15.11 13.10
C LEU A 192 -1.29 13.80 13.41
N LEU A 193 -1.06 13.51 14.70
CA LEU A 193 -0.55 12.22 15.16
C LEU A 193 -1.52 11.10 14.80
N ALA A 194 -2.80 11.22 15.15
CA ALA A 194 -3.81 10.21 14.82
C ALA A 194 -3.95 9.99 13.31
N ARG A 195 -3.93 11.07 12.52
CA ARG A 195 -3.94 10.99 11.05
C ARG A 195 -2.73 10.24 10.50
N SER A 196 -1.54 10.48 11.08
CA SER A 196 -0.32 9.77 10.70
C SER A 196 -0.42 8.27 11.04
N LEU A 197 -0.95 7.93 12.22
CA LEU A 197 -1.16 6.53 12.64
C LEU A 197 -2.21 5.82 11.75
N ALA A 198 -3.32 6.49 11.44
CA ALA A 198 -4.35 5.95 10.56
C ALA A 198 -3.80 5.67 9.15
N ALA A 199 -2.98 6.59 8.61
CA ALA A 199 -2.33 6.42 7.31
C ALA A 199 -1.26 5.31 7.30
N LYS A 200 -0.56 5.12 8.43
CA LYS A 200 0.37 4.00 8.64
C LYS A 200 -0.35 2.64 8.74
N GLY A 201 -1.62 2.65 9.14
CA GLY A 201 -2.44 1.44 9.35
C GLY A 201 -2.59 1.02 10.81
N ASP A 202 -2.08 1.82 11.76
CA ASP A 202 -2.22 1.64 13.21
C ASP A 202 -3.58 2.20 13.68
N LEU A 203 -4.66 1.62 13.14
CA LEU A 203 -6.04 2.04 13.40
C LEU A 203 -6.43 2.05 14.90
N PRO A 204 -6.00 1.09 15.74
CA PRO A 204 -6.37 1.09 17.16
C PRO A 204 -5.84 2.30 17.93
N GLU A 205 -4.57 2.66 17.74
CA GLU A 205 -3.97 3.81 18.41
C GLU A 205 -4.53 5.13 17.86
N ALA A 206 -4.73 5.21 16.54
CA ALA A 206 -5.39 6.36 15.92
C ALA A 206 -6.79 6.60 16.52
N ARG A 207 -7.60 5.53 16.65
CA ARG A 207 -8.93 5.58 17.27
C ARG A 207 -8.84 6.11 18.70
N GLN A 208 -7.95 5.56 19.52
CA GLN A 208 -7.79 5.96 20.91
C GLN A 208 -7.51 7.47 21.04
N ILE A 209 -6.59 8.00 20.22
CA ILE A 209 -6.25 9.43 20.24
C ILE A 209 -7.43 10.28 19.77
N LEU A 210 -8.13 9.88 18.70
CA LEU A 210 -9.26 10.64 18.16
C LEU A 210 -10.44 10.72 19.14
N THR A 211 -10.73 9.63 19.86
CA THR A 211 -11.77 9.61 20.89
C THR A 211 -11.44 10.50 22.08
N ALA A 212 -10.14 10.71 22.37
CA ALA A 212 -9.69 11.53 23.49
C ALA A 212 -9.72 13.06 23.20
N ILE A 213 -9.96 13.49 21.95
CA ILE A 213 -10.02 14.91 21.60
C ILE A 213 -11.32 15.54 22.15
N PRO A 214 -11.24 16.58 23.02
CA PRO A 214 -12.40 17.22 23.63
C PRO A 214 -13.32 17.92 22.62
N ARG A 215 -14.61 18.06 22.96
CA ARG A 215 -15.62 18.70 22.09
C ARG A 215 -15.38 20.18 21.81
N ASP A 216 -14.72 20.87 22.75
CA ASP A 216 -14.36 22.28 22.70
C ASP A 216 -13.02 22.53 21.99
N ASP A 217 -12.27 21.48 21.64
CA ASP A 217 -11.05 21.61 20.83
C ASP A 217 -11.39 21.95 19.38
N SER A 218 -10.66 22.91 18.81
CA SER A 218 -10.75 23.30 17.40
C SER A 218 -10.63 22.13 16.40
N GLN A 219 -9.97 21.04 16.80
CA GLN A 219 -9.74 19.86 15.98
C GLN A 219 -10.85 18.81 16.12
N TYR A 220 -11.84 19.00 17.00
CA TYR A 220 -12.88 18.00 17.25
C TYR A 220 -13.65 17.60 15.98
N GLY A 221 -14.09 18.59 15.18
CA GLY A 221 -14.81 18.33 13.92
C GLY A 221 -14.03 17.43 12.95
N PRO A 222 -12.80 17.83 12.55
CA PRO A 222 -11.92 16.99 11.74
C PRO A 222 -11.60 15.63 12.39
N ALA A 223 -11.48 15.57 13.72
CA ALA A 223 -11.21 14.33 14.44
C ALA A 223 -12.37 13.33 14.35
N GLN A 224 -13.62 13.79 14.46
CA GLN A 224 -14.79 12.92 14.33
C GLN A 224 -14.93 12.35 12.92
N GLN A 225 -14.63 13.14 11.89
CA GLN A 225 -14.62 12.66 10.50
C GLN A 225 -13.59 11.55 10.31
N LEU A 226 -12.36 11.77 10.78
CA LEU A 226 -11.31 10.76 10.69
C LEU A 226 -11.60 9.53 11.55
N LEU A 227 -12.24 9.70 12.71
CA LEU A 227 -12.65 8.59 13.57
C LEU A 227 -13.62 7.66 12.84
N ALA A 228 -14.63 8.21 12.17
CA ALA A 228 -15.57 7.42 11.38
C ALA A 228 -14.88 6.62 10.26
N GLU A 229 -13.90 7.23 9.56
CA GLU A 229 -13.09 6.52 8.55
C GLU A 229 -12.26 5.37 9.16
N VAL A 230 -11.66 5.61 10.32
CA VAL A 230 -10.87 4.61 11.05
C VAL A 230 -11.75 3.47 11.53
N GLU A 231 -12.94 3.75 12.05
CA GLU A 231 -13.91 2.75 12.49
C GLU A 231 -14.41 1.87 11.35
N ALA A 232 -14.75 2.47 10.20
CA ALA A 232 -15.17 1.72 9.01
C ALA A 232 -14.06 0.76 8.54
N LYS A 233 -12.80 1.23 8.49
CA LYS A 233 -11.65 0.38 8.11
C LYS A 233 -11.37 -0.72 9.12
N ASN A 234 -11.52 -0.44 10.41
CA ASN A 234 -11.29 -1.41 11.46
C ASN A 234 -12.37 -2.51 11.47
N LEU A 235 -13.62 -2.14 11.21
CA LEU A 235 -14.74 -3.09 11.03
C LEU A 235 -14.50 -4.01 9.84
N GLY A 236 -14.04 -3.48 8.70
CA GLY A 236 -13.68 -4.29 7.54
C GLY A 236 -12.58 -5.31 7.85
N ARG A 237 -11.49 -4.88 8.50
CA ARG A 237 -10.41 -5.81 8.92
C ARG A 237 -10.88 -6.88 9.90
N GLY A 238 -11.75 -6.52 10.85
CA GLY A 238 -12.34 -7.46 11.79
C GLY A 238 -13.21 -8.50 11.09
N ALA A 239 -14.03 -8.06 10.14
CA ALA A 239 -14.86 -8.94 9.31
C ALA A 239 -13.98 -9.91 8.48
N ASP A 240 -12.90 -9.43 7.87
CA ASP A 240 -11.98 -10.27 7.09
C ASP A 240 -11.27 -11.33 7.93
N ALA A 241 -10.79 -10.96 9.13
CA ALA A 241 -10.17 -11.89 10.05
C ALA A 241 -11.16 -12.96 10.55
N GLN A 242 -12.39 -12.53 10.88
CA GLN A 242 -13.47 -13.44 11.26
C GLN A 242 -13.85 -14.38 10.12
N ALA A 243 -13.99 -13.87 8.90
CA ALA A 243 -14.31 -14.64 7.71
C ALA A 243 -13.26 -15.72 7.42
N GLN A 244 -11.97 -15.36 7.54
CA GLN A 244 -10.88 -16.31 7.37
C GLN A 244 -10.89 -17.41 8.46
N ALA A 245 -11.17 -17.06 9.71
CA ALA A 245 -11.30 -18.04 10.79
C ALA A 245 -12.44 -19.02 10.52
N GLN A 246 -13.63 -18.52 10.12
CA GLN A 246 -14.77 -19.36 9.74
C GLN A 246 -14.44 -20.28 8.57
N PHE A 247 -13.72 -19.79 7.55
CA PHE A 247 -13.26 -20.63 6.44
C PHE A 247 -12.39 -21.79 6.92
N LEU A 248 -11.39 -21.53 7.77
CA LEU A 248 -10.49 -22.56 8.31
C LEU A 248 -11.25 -23.58 9.17
N ASP A 249 -12.14 -23.12 10.06
CA ASP A 249 -12.99 -23.99 10.87
C ASP A 249 -13.90 -24.86 9.99
N GLY A 250 -14.44 -24.30 8.90
CA GLY A 250 -15.19 -25.04 7.90
C GLY A 250 -14.38 -26.18 7.30
N GLN A 251 -13.08 -25.98 7.02
CA GLN A 251 -12.21 -27.05 6.52
C GLN A 251 -12.00 -28.17 7.54
N VAL A 252 -11.83 -27.84 8.81
CA VAL A 252 -11.67 -28.83 9.90
C VAL A 252 -12.96 -29.66 10.07
N LEU A 253 -14.13 -29.00 10.02
CA LEU A 253 -15.43 -29.65 10.09
C LEU A 253 -15.68 -30.55 8.88
N TYR A 254 -15.30 -30.12 7.68
CA TYR A 254 -15.37 -30.92 6.46
C TYR A 254 -14.53 -32.19 6.57
N GLN A 255 -13.27 -32.08 7.03
CA GLN A 255 -12.40 -33.24 7.26
C GLN A 255 -12.98 -34.22 8.29
N SER A 256 -13.70 -33.69 9.29
CA SER A 256 -14.42 -34.48 10.30
C SER A 256 -15.75 -35.03 9.81
N GLN A 257 -16.07 -34.90 8.51
CA GLN A 257 -17.32 -35.31 7.85
C GLN A 257 -18.58 -34.64 8.41
N ASN A 258 -18.43 -33.53 9.16
CA ASN A 258 -19.55 -32.74 9.66
C ASN A 258 -19.97 -31.72 8.61
N TYR A 259 -20.54 -32.22 7.50
CA TYR A 259 -20.85 -31.41 6.32
C TYR A 259 -21.87 -30.30 6.58
N GLY A 260 -22.80 -30.49 7.53
CA GLY A 260 -23.81 -29.48 7.89
C GLY A 260 -23.19 -28.26 8.55
N ALA A 261 -22.33 -28.47 9.55
CA ALA A 261 -21.62 -27.38 10.21
C ALA A 261 -20.57 -26.74 9.28
N ALA A 262 -19.87 -27.55 8.49
CA ALA A 262 -18.92 -27.06 7.49
C ALA A 262 -19.60 -26.13 6.48
N LEU A 263 -20.76 -26.53 5.93
CA LEU A 263 -21.55 -25.72 4.99
C LEU A 263 -21.85 -24.33 5.56
N LYS A 264 -22.36 -24.30 6.80
CA LYS A 264 -22.69 -23.05 7.49
C LYS A 264 -21.46 -22.14 7.60
N ASN A 265 -20.33 -22.68 8.05
CA ASN A 265 -19.09 -21.89 8.21
C ASN A 265 -18.57 -21.34 6.89
N PHE A 266 -18.64 -22.12 5.80
CA PHE A 266 -18.25 -21.61 4.48
C PHE A 266 -19.20 -20.52 3.98
N GLU A 267 -20.51 -20.64 4.21
CA GLU A 267 -21.48 -19.62 3.82
C GLU A 267 -21.30 -18.31 4.59
N GLU A 268 -21.08 -18.38 5.91
CA GLU A 268 -20.81 -17.19 6.73
C GLU A 268 -19.51 -16.51 6.32
N ALA A 269 -18.43 -17.29 6.09
CA ALA A 269 -17.16 -16.76 5.61
C ALA A 269 -17.35 -15.99 4.28
N LEU A 270 -18.07 -16.60 3.33
CA LEU A 270 -18.34 -16.01 2.02
C LEU A 270 -19.24 -14.76 2.07
N GLN A 271 -20.13 -14.67 3.05
CA GLN A 271 -20.95 -13.47 3.27
C GLN A 271 -20.12 -12.31 3.82
N LEU A 272 -19.20 -12.58 4.75
CA LEU A 272 -18.34 -11.56 5.36
C LEU A 272 -17.28 -11.04 4.38
N SER A 273 -16.64 -11.92 3.62
CA SER A 273 -15.54 -11.56 2.71
C SER A 273 -15.67 -12.25 1.34
N PRO A 274 -16.62 -11.81 0.48
CA PRO A 274 -16.92 -12.46 -0.80
C PRO A 274 -15.80 -12.36 -1.84
N GLN A 275 -14.84 -11.44 -1.65
CA GLN A 275 -13.71 -11.20 -2.56
C GLN A 275 -12.37 -11.64 -1.97
N ALA A 276 -12.35 -12.34 -0.84
CA ALA A 276 -11.11 -12.85 -0.27
C ALA A 276 -10.44 -13.87 -1.22
N GLU A 277 -9.11 -13.97 -1.17
CA GLU A 277 -8.37 -14.93 -2.01
C GLU A 277 -8.84 -16.38 -1.79
N TRP A 278 -9.15 -16.73 -0.54
CA TRP A 278 -9.67 -18.06 -0.18
C TRP A 278 -11.16 -18.27 -0.55
N ALA A 279 -11.88 -17.23 -1.01
CA ALA A 279 -13.32 -17.31 -1.28
C ALA A 279 -13.64 -18.29 -2.41
N ALA A 280 -12.80 -18.37 -3.44
CA ALA A 280 -12.98 -19.34 -4.52
C ALA A 280 -12.93 -20.79 -4.00
N LYS A 281 -11.98 -21.08 -3.10
CA LYS A 281 -11.84 -22.38 -2.45
C LYS A 281 -12.99 -22.67 -1.48
N ALA A 282 -13.45 -21.67 -0.71
CA ALA A 282 -14.63 -21.79 0.15
C ALA A 282 -15.90 -22.14 -0.65
N GLN A 283 -16.08 -21.56 -1.85
CA GLN A 283 -17.20 -21.90 -2.74
C GLN A 283 -17.15 -23.35 -3.22
N VAL A 284 -15.97 -23.92 -3.46
CA VAL A 284 -15.84 -25.35 -3.78
C VAL A 284 -16.30 -26.19 -2.61
N TYR A 285 -15.73 -25.99 -1.42
CA TYR A 285 -16.11 -26.78 -0.24
C TYR A 285 -17.61 -26.65 0.08
N ARG A 286 -18.18 -25.45 -0.09
CA ARG A 286 -19.62 -25.23 -0.02
C ARG A 286 -20.38 -26.15 -0.98
N ALA A 287 -19.98 -26.22 -2.25
CA ALA A 287 -20.59 -27.11 -3.23
C ALA A 287 -20.44 -28.60 -2.86
N ILE A 288 -19.28 -29.01 -2.32
CA ILE A 288 -19.08 -30.38 -1.80
C ILE A 288 -20.06 -30.69 -0.67
N CYS A 289 -20.16 -29.79 0.31
CA CYS A 289 -21.05 -29.98 1.44
C CYS A 289 -22.52 -30.03 1.02
N LEU A 290 -22.95 -29.18 0.07
CA LEU A 290 -24.31 -29.23 -0.48
C LEU A 290 -24.62 -30.61 -1.09
N GLU A 291 -23.70 -31.14 -1.91
CA GLU A 291 -23.88 -32.44 -2.57
C GLU A 291 -23.88 -33.61 -1.56
N LYS A 292 -22.94 -33.63 -0.60
CA LYS A 292 -22.88 -34.66 0.45
C LYS A 292 -24.11 -34.66 1.36
N LEU A 293 -24.78 -33.52 1.50
CA LEU A 293 -26.03 -33.36 2.25
C LEU A 293 -27.29 -33.58 1.37
N ALA A 294 -27.12 -33.94 0.09
CA ALA A 294 -28.21 -34.08 -0.89
C ALA A 294 -29.12 -32.83 -0.97
N ARG A 295 -28.52 -31.64 -0.90
CA ARG A 295 -29.21 -30.35 -1.03
C ARG A 295 -29.47 -30.04 -2.50
N THR A 296 -30.63 -29.46 -2.80
CA THR A 296 -31.05 -29.19 -4.19
C THR A 296 -30.20 -28.11 -4.85
N GLU A 297 -29.56 -27.25 -4.07
CA GLU A 297 -28.70 -26.16 -4.54
C GLU A 297 -27.32 -26.61 -5.03
N ALA A 298 -26.96 -27.89 -4.82
CA ALA A 298 -25.63 -28.41 -5.13
C ALA A 298 -25.27 -28.29 -6.62
N GLU A 299 -26.18 -28.69 -7.51
CA GLU A 299 -25.97 -28.62 -8.97
C GLU A 299 -25.80 -27.17 -9.45
N ALA A 300 -26.61 -26.25 -8.94
CA ALA A 300 -26.51 -24.83 -9.27
C ALA A 300 -25.17 -24.23 -8.80
N ALA A 301 -24.72 -24.59 -7.59
CA ALA A 301 -23.42 -24.15 -7.06
C ALA A 301 -22.25 -24.66 -7.92
N MET A 302 -22.30 -25.91 -8.36
CA MET A 302 -21.29 -26.51 -9.25
C MET A 302 -21.24 -25.85 -10.62
N GLN A 303 -22.40 -25.53 -11.21
CA GLN A 303 -22.48 -24.83 -12.48
C GLN A 303 -21.94 -23.41 -12.39
N ALA A 304 -22.29 -22.67 -11.33
CA ALA A 304 -21.81 -21.31 -11.09
C ALA A 304 -20.27 -21.25 -10.98
N LEU A 305 -19.66 -22.22 -10.30
CA LEU A 305 -18.20 -22.34 -10.19
C LEU A 305 -17.55 -22.59 -11.56
N SER A 306 -18.16 -23.44 -12.38
CA SER A 306 -17.61 -23.85 -13.69
C SER A 306 -17.82 -22.81 -14.80
N ALA A 307 -18.76 -21.87 -14.60
CA ALA A 307 -19.04 -20.78 -15.51
C ALA A 307 -18.00 -19.65 -15.44
N LYS A 308 -17.30 -19.48 -14.32
CA LYS A 308 -16.31 -18.40 -14.14
C LYS A 308 -15.06 -18.65 -15.01
N PRO A 309 -14.68 -17.72 -15.91
CA PRO A 309 -13.49 -17.86 -16.76
C PRO A 309 -12.20 -18.06 -15.95
N GLU A 310 -12.06 -17.32 -14.84
CA GLU A 310 -10.91 -17.39 -13.94
C GLU A 310 -10.80 -18.76 -13.29
N ALA A 311 -11.95 -19.35 -12.92
CA ALA A 311 -11.98 -20.67 -12.33
C ALA A 311 -11.50 -21.76 -13.30
N ARG A 312 -11.74 -21.60 -14.62
CA ARG A 312 -11.27 -22.56 -15.64
C ARG A 312 -9.76 -22.57 -15.83
N GLN A 313 -9.08 -21.47 -15.51
CA GLN A 313 -7.63 -21.33 -15.67
C GLN A 313 -6.87 -21.64 -14.37
N ASP A 314 -7.53 -21.53 -13.22
CA ASP A 314 -6.98 -21.89 -11.92
C ASP A 314 -6.89 -23.42 -11.77
N VAL A 315 -5.65 -23.93 -11.83
CA VAL A 315 -5.34 -25.36 -11.72
C VAL A 315 -5.82 -25.94 -10.39
N ASP A 316 -5.58 -25.25 -9.27
CA ASP A 316 -5.93 -25.75 -7.95
C ASP A 316 -7.44 -25.85 -7.78
N LEU A 317 -8.17 -24.86 -8.29
CA LEU A 317 -9.63 -24.85 -8.32
C LEU A 317 -10.20 -25.95 -9.23
N GLN A 318 -9.62 -26.17 -10.41
CA GLN A 318 -10.02 -27.27 -11.28
C GLN A 318 -9.79 -28.64 -10.61
N LEU A 319 -8.68 -28.82 -9.91
CA LEU A 319 -8.38 -30.05 -9.17
C LEU A 319 -9.36 -30.27 -8.01
N ALA A 320 -9.69 -29.22 -7.26
CA ALA A 320 -10.69 -29.30 -6.19
C ALA A 320 -12.09 -29.66 -6.73
N LEU A 321 -12.43 -29.23 -7.96
CA LEU A 321 -13.66 -29.62 -8.63
C LEU A 321 -13.64 -31.07 -9.15
N VAL A 322 -12.48 -31.57 -9.59
CA VAL A 322 -12.30 -33.00 -9.94
C VAL A 322 -12.46 -33.87 -8.69
N GLU A 323 -11.85 -33.46 -7.58
CA GLU A 323 -12.01 -34.10 -6.26
C GLU A 323 -13.49 -34.16 -5.86
N LEU A 324 -14.20 -33.04 -5.92
CA LEU A 324 -15.64 -32.96 -5.67
C LEU A 324 -16.41 -34.00 -6.49
N LEU A 325 -16.29 -33.97 -7.82
CA LEU A 325 -17.01 -34.88 -8.72
C LEU A 325 -16.65 -36.35 -8.45
N SER A 326 -15.38 -36.63 -8.10
CA SER A 326 -14.90 -37.96 -7.74
C SER A 326 -15.50 -38.46 -6.42
N GLU A 327 -15.65 -37.59 -5.42
CA GLU A 327 -16.19 -37.94 -4.11
C GLU A 327 -17.71 -38.09 -4.09
N THR A 328 -18.41 -37.46 -5.03
CA THR A 328 -19.87 -37.46 -5.10
C THR A 328 -20.42 -38.49 -6.09
N GLY A 329 -19.55 -39.38 -6.58
CA GLY A 329 -19.93 -40.50 -7.45
C GLY A 329 -20.06 -40.14 -8.93
N ARG A 330 -19.78 -38.89 -9.30
CA ARG A 330 -19.80 -38.39 -10.68
C ARG A 330 -18.47 -38.63 -11.39
N ALA A 331 -17.98 -39.87 -11.33
CA ALA A 331 -16.63 -40.21 -11.78
C ALA A 331 -16.37 -39.94 -13.28
N GLU A 332 -17.38 -40.06 -14.16
CA GLU A 332 -17.25 -39.70 -15.57
C GLU A 332 -17.12 -38.18 -15.80
N ASP A 333 -17.81 -37.37 -15.00
CA ASP A 333 -17.66 -35.91 -15.05
C ASP A 333 -16.27 -35.50 -14.55
N ALA A 334 -15.82 -36.13 -13.46
CA ALA A 334 -14.47 -35.96 -12.95
C ALA A 334 -13.41 -36.32 -14.01
N ARG A 335 -13.63 -37.41 -14.76
CA ARG A 335 -12.72 -37.86 -15.83
C ARG A 335 -12.64 -36.83 -16.96
N ARG A 336 -13.78 -36.38 -17.49
CA ARG A 336 -13.81 -35.36 -18.55
C ARG A 336 -13.10 -34.09 -18.12
N ARG A 337 -13.28 -33.70 -16.86
CA ARG A 337 -12.72 -32.46 -16.33
C ARG A 337 -11.21 -32.54 -16.11
N VAL A 338 -10.70 -33.63 -15.53
CA VAL A 338 -9.25 -33.79 -15.33
C VAL A 338 -8.52 -33.97 -16.67
N GLU A 339 -9.15 -34.62 -17.66
CA GLU A 339 -8.61 -34.70 -19.02
C GLU A 339 -8.54 -33.32 -19.69
N ALA A 340 -9.58 -32.49 -19.56
CA ALA A 340 -9.57 -31.12 -20.05
C ALA A 340 -8.48 -30.28 -19.37
N LEU A 341 -8.28 -30.44 -18.06
CA LEU A 341 -7.22 -29.77 -17.32
C LEU A 341 -5.83 -30.19 -17.83
N ILE A 342 -5.59 -31.48 -18.02
CA ILE A 342 -4.31 -32.01 -18.52
C ILE A 342 -4.03 -31.55 -19.96
N ALA A 343 -5.06 -31.40 -20.79
CA ALA A 343 -4.91 -30.87 -22.15
C ALA A 343 -4.39 -29.42 -22.15
N VAL A 344 -4.76 -28.62 -21.14
CA VAL A 344 -4.30 -27.23 -20.97
C VAL A 344 -2.98 -27.15 -20.21
N VAL A 345 -2.81 -27.97 -19.18
CA VAL A 345 -1.62 -28.01 -18.31
C VAL A 345 -1.06 -29.45 -18.25
N PRO A 346 -0.27 -29.86 -19.25
CA PRO A 346 0.20 -31.25 -19.35
C PRO A 346 1.13 -31.69 -18.22
N ASN A 347 1.87 -30.73 -17.63
CA ASN A 347 2.91 -30.99 -16.64
C ASN A 347 2.45 -30.79 -15.20
N ALA A 348 1.15 -30.88 -14.90
CA ALA A 348 0.61 -30.78 -13.54
C ALA A 348 0.62 -32.16 -12.84
N PRO A 349 1.53 -32.44 -11.89
CA PRO A 349 1.66 -33.78 -11.28
C PRO A 349 0.37 -34.22 -10.58
N MET A 350 -0.29 -33.27 -9.90
CA MET A 350 -1.52 -33.52 -9.16
C MET A 350 -2.72 -33.81 -10.08
N ALA A 351 -2.74 -33.25 -11.29
CA ALA A 351 -3.77 -33.58 -12.28
C ALA A 351 -3.67 -35.04 -12.73
N HIS A 352 -2.46 -35.54 -12.96
CA HIS A 352 -2.23 -36.95 -13.28
C HIS A 352 -2.55 -37.89 -12.11
N PHE A 353 -2.27 -37.47 -10.87
CA PHE A 353 -2.70 -38.20 -9.67
C PHE A 353 -4.23 -38.34 -9.60
N TRP A 354 -4.96 -37.22 -9.77
CA TRP A 354 -6.42 -37.24 -9.76
C TRP A 354 -6.99 -38.03 -10.93
N ARG A 355 -6.39 -37.96 -12.13
CA ARG A 355 -6.75 -38.82 -13.27
C ARG A 355 -6.61 -40.30 -12.92
N ALA A 356 -5.52 -40.71 -12.28
CA ALA A 356 -5.34 -42.09 -11.84
C ALA A 356 -6.42 -42.52 -10.84
N LYS A 357 -6.72 -41.68 -9.85
CA LYS A 357 -7.75 -41.96 -8.83
C LYS A 357 -9.14 -42.10 -9.46
N VAL A 358 -9.50 -41.22 -10.39
CA VAL A 358 -10.78 -41.25 -11.11
C VAL A 358 -10.88 -42.47 -12.03
N LEU A 359 -9.82 -42.79 -12.78
CA LEU A 359 -9.78 -43.99 -13.64
C LEU A 359 -9.93 -45.28 -12.83
N LEU A 360 -9.37 -45.32 -11.62
CA LEU A 360 -9.52 -46.45 -10.72
C LEU A 360 -10.99 -46.60 -10.24
N GLN A 361 -11.67 -45.49 -9.93
CA GLN A 361 -13.11 -45.50 -9.61
C GLN A 361 -13.98 -46.01 -10.77
N LEU A 362 -13.56 -45.72 -12.01
CA LEU A 362 -14.20 -46.20 -13.24
C LEU A 362 -13.80 -47.63 -13.63
N ASN A 363 -13.10 -48.35 -12.74
CA ASN A 363 -12.63 -49.72 -12.96
C ASN A 363 -11.72 -49.88 -14.20
N ARG A 364 -10.84 -48.89 -14.45
CA ARG A 364 -9.84 -48.88 -15.53
C ARG A 364 -8.42 -48.94 -14.95
N PRO A 365 -8.02 -50.03 -14.26
CA PRO A 365 -6.79 -50.07 -13.48
C PRO A 365 -5.50 -49.95 -14.31
N ALA A 366 -5.48 -50.45 -15.54
CA ALA A 366 -4.30 -50.34 -16.42
C ALA A 366 -3.99 -48.87 -16.79
N GLU A 367 -5.02 -48.10 -17.14
CA GLU A 367 -4.86 -46.68 -17.46
C GLU A 367 -4.62 -45.83 -16.21
N ALA A 368 -5.22 -46.23 -15.08
CA ALA A 368 -4.93 -45.63 -13.79
C ALA A 368 -3.45 -45.77 -13.42
N ALA A 369 -2.84 -46.94 -13.68
CA ALA A 369 -1.41 -47.16 -13.46
C ALA A 369 -0.57 -46.18 -14.27
N ALA A 370 -0.83 -46.07 -15.57
CA ALA A 370 -0.10 -45.16 -16.46
C ALA A 370 -0.20 -43.69 -16.01
N ALA A 371 -1.39 -43.25 -15.56
CA ALA A 371 -1.58 -41.89 -15.03
C ALA A 371 -0.84 -41.66 -13.71
N ALA A 372 -0.81 -42.64 -12.80
CA ALA A 372 -0.08 -42.53 -11.54
C ALA A 372 1.45 -42.58 -11.75
N GLU A 373 1.92 -43.40 -12.69
CA GLU A 373 3.33 -43.41 -13.13
C GLU A 373 3.75 -42.04 -13.70
N GLU A 374 2.91 -41.41 -14.51
CA GLU A 374 3.16 -40.07 -15.05
C GLU A 374 3.18 -38.99 -13.96
N SER A 375 2.30 -39.08 -12.96
CA SER A 375 2.31 -38.19 -11.79
C SER A 375 3.66 -38.24 -11.05
N ILE A 376 4.18 -39.45 -10.82
CA ILE A 376 5.48 -39.68 -10.16
C ILE A 376 6.64 -39.24 -11.06
N ARG A 377 6.55 -39.44 -12.39
CA ARG A 377 7.55 -38.97 -13.34
C ARG A 377 7.69 -37.44 -13.30
N LEU A 378 6.57 -36.72 -13.20
CA LEU A 378 6.55 -35.26 -13.10
C LEU A 378 6.99 -34.76 -11.72
N GLN A 379 6.62 -35.47 -10.65
CA GLN A 379 7.06 -35.17 -9.29
C GLN A 379 7.37 -36.45 -8.52
N ALA A 380 8.65 -36.78 -8.43
CA ALA A 380 9.12 -38.03 -7.80
C ALA A 380 8.85 -38.10 -6.29
N GLN A 381 8.70 -36.96 -5.60
CA GLN A 381 8.41 -36.92 -4.16
C GLN A 381 6.93 -36.63 -3.93
N LEU A 382 6.07 -37.61 -4.26
CA LEU A 382 4.63 -37.49 -4.08
C LEU A 382 4.04 -38.75 -3.41
N PRO A 383 4.11 -38.86 -2.08
CA PRO A 383 3.76 -40.08 -1.35
C PRO A 383 2.34 -40.61 -1.65
N GLN A 384 1.37 -39.71 -1.85
CA GLN A 384 0.01 -40.11 -2.22
C GLN A 384 -0.06 -40.85 -3.58
N ALA A 385 0.76 -40.48 -4.56
CA ALA A 385 0.80 -41.15 -5.86
C ALA A 385 1.44 -42.54 -5.77
N HIS A 386 2.51 -42.70 -4.97
CA HIS A 386 3.10 -44.01 -4.71
C HIS A 386 2.11 -44.95 -3.99
N ASN A 387 1.40 -44.45 -2.98
CA ASN A 387 0.36 -45.22 -2.28
C ASN A 387 -0.75 -45.71 -3.23
N LEU A 388 -1.21 -44.81 -4.11
CA LEU A 388 -2.21 -45.15 -5.11
C LEU A 388 -1.69 -46.20 -6.10
N LEU A 389 -0.44 -46.07 -6.56
CA LEU A 389 0.15 -47.00 -7.53
C LEU A 389 0.36 -48.41 -6.95
N ILE A 390 0.70 -48.54 -5.66
CA ILE A 390 0.76 -49.84 -4.96
C ILE A 390 -0.58 -50.56 -5.06
N ARG A 391 -1.68 -49.86 -4.71
CA ARG A 391 -3.02 -50.42 -4.76
C ARG A 391 -3.38 -50.86 -6.19
N ILE A 392 -3.06 -50.03 -7.17
CA ILE A 392 -3.35 -50.32 -8.58
C ILE A 392 -2.54 -51.54 -9.06
N TYR A 393 -1.25 -51.62 -8.77
CA TYR A 393 -0.41 -52.75 -9.15
C TYR A 393 -0.82 -54.06 -8.49
N GLN A 394 -1.24 -54.02 -7.22
CA GLN A 394 -1.82 -55.18 -6.54
C GLN A 394 -3.08 -55.68 -7.26
N MET A 395 -3.98 -54.78 -7.67
CA MET A 395 -5.18 -55.13 -8.44
C MET A 395 -4.84 -55.74 -9.81
N LEU A 396 -3.74 -55.32 -10.43
CA LEU A 396 -3.26 -55.83 -11.72
C LEU A 396 -2.39 -57.10 -11.60
N GLY A 397 -2.12 -57.59 -10.39
CA GLY A 397 -1.21 -58.73 -10.16
C GLY A 397 0.28 -58.41 -10.38
N ARG A 398 0.64 -57.13 -10.56
CA ARG A 398 2.01 -56.63 -10.76
C ARG A 398 2.76 -56.51 -9.43
N THR A 399 3.00 -57.67 -8.80
CA THR A 399 3.52 -57.77 -7.42
C THR A 399 4.94 -57.22 -7.24
N LYS A 400 5.81 -57.36 -8.26
CA LYS A 400 7.18 -56.83 -8.21
C LYS A 400 7.18 -55.31 -8.19
N GLU A 401 6.40 -54.69 -9.07
CA GLU A 401 6.29 -53.24 -9.16
C GLU A 401 5.61 -52.64 -7.92
N ALA A 402 4.59 -53.31 -7.36
CA ALA A 402 3.99 -52.92 -6.09
C ALA A 402 5.01 -52.93 -4.94
N ALA A 403 5.88 -53.94 -4.87
CA ALA A 403 6.92 -54.02 -3.85
C ALA A 403 7.94 -52.88 -3.95
N LEU A 404 8.37 -52.52 -5.17
CA LEU A 404 9.28 -51.39 -5.40
C LEU A 404 8.70 -50.07 -4.90
N GLN A 405 7.42 -49.79 -5.17
CA GLN A 405 6.78 -48.58 -4.68
C GLN A 405 6.62 -48.56 -3.14
N ALA A 406 6.36 -49.73 -2.54
CA ALA A 406 6.26 -49.87 -1.09
C ALA A 406 7.62 -49.73 -0.38
N GLU A 407 8.71 -50.15 -1.02
CA GLU A 407 10.07 -49.87 -0.55
C GLU A 407 10.39 -48.38 -0.62
N TRP A 408 10.07 -47.72 -1.74
CA TRP A 408 10.24 -46.29 -1.89
C TRP A 408 9.52 -45.49 -0.78
N LEU A 409 8.26 -45.83 -0.47
CA LEU A 409 7.50 -45.15 0.59
C LEU A 409 8.10 -45.35 1.99
N ARG A 410 8.60 -46.55 2.30
CA ARG A 410 9.28 -46.83 3.56
C ARG A 410 10.57 -46.00 3.69
N ASP A 411 11.31 -45.86 2.60
CA ASP A 411 12.51 -45.03 2.56
C ASP A 411 12.20 -43.55 2.72
N TYR A 412 11.15 -43.07 2.03
CA TYR A 412 10.68 -41.70 2.15
C TYR A 412 10.27 -41.38 3.60
N GLN A 413 9.45 -42.23 4.23
CA GLN A 413 9.00 -42.05 5.62
C GLN A 413 10.16 -42.00 6.62
N ARG A 414 11.17 -42.88 6.47
CA ARG A 414 12.37 -42.87 7.32
C ARG A 414 13.14 -41.56 7.23
N ARG A 415 13.27 -40.99 6.03
CA ARG A 415 13.96 -39.71 5.81
C ARG A 415 13.19 -38.53 6.41
N THR A 416 11.86 -38.55 6.33
CA THR A 416 11.03 -37.45 6.84
C THR A 416 10.78 -37.49 8.35
N GLN A 417 10.92 -38.65 9.01
CA GLN A 417 10.80 -38.76 10.48
C GLN A 417 12.11 -38.50 11.23
N SER A 418 13.23 -38.38 10.53
CA SER A 418 14.56 -38.14 11.11
C SER A 418 14.92 -36.65 11.21
N HIS A 419 13.96 -35.75 10.96
CA HIS A 419 14.03 -34.29 11.07
C HIS A 419 12.83 -33.81 11.89
#